data_AF-A0A814R7B3-F1
#
_entry.id   AF-A0A814R7B3-F1
#
_cell.length_a   1.000
_cell.length_b   1.000
_cell.length_c   1.000
_cell.angle_alpha   90.00
_cell.angle_beta   90.00
_cell.angle_gamma   90.00
#
_symmetry.space_group_name_H-M   'P 1'
#
loop_
_entity.id
_entity.type
_entity.pdbx_description
1 polymer ?
#
loop_
_entity_poly.entity_id
_entity_poly.type
_entity_poly.pdbx_seq_one_letter_code
_entity_poly.pdbx_strand_id
1 'polypeptide(L)'
;MATNSITKAQLLWTSQYIFKRSDPPSFITAVEAEIHRLDSSIQEKQELYKRHLLDDDQFKQMGWDLASRLCLQIDLEELKAERDRRASQ
;
A
#
# COMPACT_ATOMS: atom_id res chain seq x y z
N MET A 1 -2.54 -23.89 -0.73
CA MET A 1 -3.23 -22.58 -0.71
C MET A 1 -2.26 -21.57 -1.30
N ALA A 2 -2.58 -20.93 -2.42
CA ALA A 2 -1.69 -19.96 -3.05
C ALA A 2 -1.75 -18.65 -2.27
N THR A 3 -0.61 -18.21 -1.76
CA THR A 3 -0.43 -16.90 -1.11
C THR A 3 -0.59 -15.82 -2.17
N ASN A 4 -1.71 -15.09 -2.14
CA ASN A 4 -1.93 -13.93 -3.02
C ASN A 4 -1.10 -12.74 -2.51
N SER A 5 0.23 -12.80 -2.62
CA SER A 5 1.06 -11.62 -2.45
C SER A 5 0.98 -10.80 -3.74
N ILE A 6 0.34 -9.64 -3.70
CA ILE A 6 0.35 -8.69 -4.83
C ILE A 6 1.80 -8.27 -5.04
N THR A 7 2.36 -8.62 -6.20
CA THR A 7 3.73 -8.27 -6.56
C THR A 7 3.83 -6.80 -6.93
N LYS A 8 5.00 -6.18 -6.77
CA LYS A 8 5.27 -4.78 -7.20
C LYS A 8 4.93 -4.55 -8.69
N ALA A 9 5.10 -5.58 -9.52
CA ALA A 9 4.69 -5.58 -10.92
C ALA A 9 3.17 -5.56 -11.07
N GLN A 10 2.41 -6.26 -10.22
CA GLN A 10 0.96 -6.18 -10.20
C GLN A 10 0.46 -4.82 -9.73
N LEU A 11 1.15 -4.11 -8.83
CA LEU A 11 0.81 -2.73 -8.43
C LEU A 11 1.04 -1.71 -9.56
N LEU A 12 2.17 -1.80 -10.26
CA LEU A 12 2.45 -0.95 -11.42
C LEU A 12 1.52 -1.27 -12.61
N TRP A 13 1.21 -2.56 -12.80
CA TRP A 13 0.31 -3.01 -13.86
C TRP A 13 -1.15 -2.69 -13.51
N THR A 14 -1.59 -2.83 -12.25
CA THR A 14 -2.90 -2.36 -11.82
C THR A 14 -2.99 -0.85 -11.92
N SER A 15 -1.98 -0.06 -11.54
CA SER A 15 -2.00 1.39 -11.81
C SER A 15 -2.29 1.67 -13.29
N GLN A 16 -1.56 1.08 -14.24
CA GLN A 16 -1.83 1.30 -15.67
C GLN A 16 -3.15 0.69 -16.21
N TYR A 17 -3.64 -0.42 -15.64
CA TYR A 17 -4.86 -1.12 -16.10
C TYR A 17 -6.14 -0.56 -15.45
N ILE A 18 -6.04 -0.03 -14.22
CA ILE A 18 -7.12 0.60 -13.44
C ILE A 18 -7.43 2.00 -13.95
N PHE A 19 -6.41 2.77 -14.36
CA PHE A 19 -6.62 4.09 -14.98
C PHE A 19 -7.51 4.08 -16.23
N LYS A 20 -7.72 2.90 -16.87
CA LYS A 20 -8.56 2.79 -18.07
C LYS A 20 -10.00 2.33 -17.83
N ARG A 21 -10.37 1.81 -16.64
CA ARG A 21 -11.71 1.20 -16.43
C ARG A 21 -12.34 1.30 -15.03
N SER A 22 -11.64 1.73 -13.98
CA SER A 22 -12.22 1.81 -12.63
C SER A 22 -12.49 3.26 -12.23
N ASP A 23 -13.58 3.49 -11.48
CA ASP A 23 -13.88 4.81 -10.91
C ASP A 23 -12.74 5.27 -9.98
N PRO A 24 -12.10 6.43 -10.24
CA PRO A 24 -10.98 6.94 -9.44
C PRO A 24 -11.25 7.01 -7.92
N PRO A 25 -12.46 7.36 -7.44
CA PRO A 25 -12.78 7.35 -6.00
C PRO A 25 -12.64 5.95 -5.36
N SER A 26 -13.07 4.89 -6.05
CA SER A 26 -13.03 3.53 -5.51
C SER A 26 -11.60 3.02 -5.37
N PHE A 27 -10.70 3.42 -6.29
CA PHE A 27 -9.30 3.02 -6.23
C PHE A 27 -8.53 3.78 -5.15
N ILE A 28 -8.76 5.09 -4.99
CA ILE A 28 -8.18 5.88 -3.90
C ILE A 28 -8.52 5.25 -2.55
N THR A 29 -9.79 4.90 -2.32
CA THR A 29 -10.22 4.23 -1.08
C THR A 29 -9.54 2.87 -0.88
N ALA A 30 -9.33 2.09 -1.94
CA ALA A 30 -8.62 0.81 -1.85
C ALA A 30 -7.14 0.99 -1.46
N VAL A 31 -6.47 1.99 -2.03
CA VAL A 31 -5.08 2.33 -1.67
C VAL A 31 -5.00 2.82 -0.23
N GLU A 32 -5.92 3.67 0.21
CA GLU A 32 -6.00 4.14 1.60
C GLU A 32 -6.22 2.99 2.60
N ALA A 33 -7.10 2.04 2.26
CA ALA A 33 -7.35 0.86 3.09
C ALA A 33 -6.10 -0.03 3.21
N GLU A 34 -5.35 -0.21 2.12
CA GLU A 34 -4.14 -1.01 2.13
C GLU A 34 -3.00 -0.33 2.92
N ILE A 35 -2.86 1.00 2.82
CA ILE A 35 -1.94 1.76 3.67
C ILE A 35 -2.28 1.57 5.15
N HIS A 36 -3.56 1.69 5.53
CA HIS A 36 -4.00 1.48 6.92
C HIS A 36 -3.69 0.07 7.42
N ARG A 37 -3.89 -0.95 6.56
CA ARG A 37 -3.54 -2.34 6.87
C ARG A 37 -2.04 -2.51 7.11
N LEU A 38 -1.20 -1.89 6.28
CA LEU A 38 0.26 -1.92 6.44
C LEU A 38 0.71 -1.17 7.70
N ASP A 39 0.14 0.00 8.00
CA ASP A 39 0.46 0.75 9.22
C ASP A 39 0.15 -0.07 10.48
N SER A 40 -1.00 -0.77 10.51
CA SER A 40 -1.36 -1.67 11.62
C SER A 40 -0.34 -2.83 11.75
N SER A 41 -0.01 -3.46 10.62
CA SER A 41 0.97 -4.55 10.52
C SER A 41 2.38 -4.14 10.96
N ILE A 42 2.79 -2.90 10.68
CA ILE A 42 4.07 -2.32 11.10
C ILE A 42 4.03 -2.03 12.60
N GLN A 43 2.95 -1.45 13.11
CA GLN A 43 2.82 -1.11 14.53
C GLN A 43 2.88 -2.36 15.41
N GLU A 44 2.18 -3.44 15.04
CA GLU A 44 2.25 -4.72 15.75
C GLU A 44 3.69 -5.25 15.83
N LYS A 45 4.42 -5.22 14.69
CA LYS A 45 5.81 -5.68 14.63
C LYS A 45 6.76 -4.75 15.40
N GLN A 46 6.53 -3.45 15.40
CA GLN A 46 7.30 -2.51 16.22
C GLN A 46 7.14 -2.78 17.72
N GLU A 47 5.94 -3.12 18.17
CA GLU A 47 5.70 -3.49 19.57
C GLU A 47 6.38 -4.81 19.93
N LEU A 48 6.38 -5.81 19.04
CA LEU A 48 7.15 -7.03 19.22
C LEU A 48 8.67 -6.76 19.24
N TYR A 49 9.17 -5.87 18.38
CA TYR A 49 10.57 -5.49 18.33
C TYR A 49 11.05 -4.85 19.64
N LYS A 50 10.27 -3.89 20.17
CA LYS A 50 10.56 -3.24 21.46
C LYS A 50 10.63 -4.22 22.63
N ARG A 51 9.90 -5.34 22.54
CA ARG A 51 9.89 -6.40 23.56
C ARG A 51 10.94 -7.48 23.32
N HIS A 52 11.78 -7.35 22.28
CA HIS A 52 12.72 -8.39 21.84
C HIS A 52 12.04 -9.73 21.50
N LEU A 53 10.80 -9.68 21.00
CA LEU A 53 9.99 -10.83 20.60
C LEU A 53 9.83 -10.97 19.09
N LEU A 54 10.41 -10.06 18.31
CA LEU A 54 10.33 -10.07 16.85
C LEU A 54 11.43 -10.98 16.29
N ASP A 55 11.05 -11.98 15.52
CA ASP A 55 12.00 -12.85 14.82
C ASP A 55 12.54 -12.21 13.52
N ASP A 56 13.57 -12.81 12.94
CA ASP A 56 14.25 -12.28 11.74
C ASP A 56 13.35 -12.20 10.51
N ASP A 57 12.41 -13.14 10.35
CA ASP A 57 11.50 -13.15 9.20
C ASP A 57 10.43 -12.07 9.35
N GLN A 58 9.91 -11.89 10.57
CA GLN A 58 9.03 -10.79 10.91
C GLN A 58 9.74 -9.43 10.79
N PHE A 59 11.02 -9.33 11.17
CA PHE A 59 11.81 -8.12 10.99
C PHE A 59 12.00 -7.76 9.52
N LYS A 60 12.36 -8.74 8.67
CA LYS A 60 12.41 -8.54 7.22
C LYS A 60 11.04 -8.12 6.67
N GLN A 61 9.97 -8.80 7.10
CA GLN A 61 8.61 -8.47 6.67
C GLN A 61 8.20 -7.05 7.07
N MET A 62 8.58 -6.58 8.26
CA MET A 62 8.36 -5.19 8.68
C MET A 62 9.05 -4.20 7.73
N GLY A 63 10.27 -4.50 7.29
CA GLY A 63 10.98 -3.71 6.29
C GLY A 63 10.26 -3.68 4.94
N TRP A 64 9.74 -4.82 4.48
CA TRP A 64 8.94 -4.91 3.24
C TRP A 64 7.60 -4.18 3.34
N ASP A 65 6.92 -4.28 4.48
CA ASP A 65 5.68 -3.57 4.76
C ASP A 65 5.91 -2.06 4.73
N LEU A 66 7.00 -1.58 5.35
CA LEU A 66 7.39 -0.17 5.35
C LEU A 66 7.68 0.35 3.93
N ALA A 67 8.44 -0.40 3.14
CA ALA A 67 8.74 -0.03 1.76
C ALA A 67 7.47 0.03 0.91
N SER A 68 6.57 -0.94 1.08
CA SER A 68 5.29 -1.02 0.36
C SER A 68 4.38 0.15 0.72
N ARG A 69 4.31 0.49 2.01
CA ARG A 69 3.53 1.61 2.54
C ARG A 69 4.01 2.95 1.96
N LEU A 70 5.33 3.15 1.84
CA LEU A 70 5.90 4.36 1.23
C LEU A 70 5.57 4.46 -0.26
N CYS A 71 5.66 3.36 -1.02
CA CYS A 71 5.27 3.37 -2.43
C CYS A 71 3.80 3.73 -2.61
N LEU A 72 2.90 3.10 -1.84
CA LEU A 72 1.47 3.37 -1.92
C LEU A 72 1.12 4.81 -1.52
N GLN A 73 1.86 5.41 -0.58
CA GLN A 73 1.64 6.81 -0.22
C GLN A 73 1.95 7.75 -1.39
N ILE A 74 3.06 7.54 -2.10
CA ILE A 74 3.41 8.33 -3.29
C ILE A 74 2.30 8.18 -4.35
N ASP A 75 1.90 6.94 -4.63
CA ASP A 75 0.83 6.66 -5.60
C ASP A 75 -0.49 7.34 -5.18
N LEU A 76 -0.84 7.33 -3.89
CA LEU A 76 -2.05 7.97 -3.38
C LEU A 76 -2.04 9.49 -3.56
N GLU A 77 -0.90 10.14 -3.32
CA GLU A 77 -0.73 11.58 -3.51
C GLU A 77 -0.89 11.96 -4.99
N GLU A 78 -0.29 11.17 -5.90
CA GLU A 78 -0.44 11.34 -7.34
C GLU A 78 -1.90 11.15 -7.80
N LEU A 79 -2.58 10.13 -7.28
CA LEU A 79 -3.99 9.84 -7.58
C LEU A 79 -4.94 10.96 -7.12
N LYS A 80 -4.72 11.49 -5.91
CA LYS A 80 -5.50 12.62 -5.38
C LYS A 80 -5.29 13.87 -6.23
N ALA A 81 -4.04 14.16 -6.60
CA ALA A 81 -3.72 15.30 -7.47
C ALA A 81 -4.35 15.16 -8.87
N GLU A 82 -4.37 13.96 -9.45
CA GLU A 82 -5.05 13.69 -10.73
C GLU A 82 -6.57 13.88 -10.62
N ARG A 83 -7.20 13.39 -9.55
CA ARG A 83 -8.63 13.59 -9.32
C ARG A 83 -8.98 15.07 -9.23
N ASP A 84 -8.22 15.83 -8.46
CA ASP A 84 -8.48 17.26 -8.25
C ASP A 84 -8.26 18.07 -9.55
N ARG A 85 -7.29 17.66 -10.39
CA ARG A 85 -7.11 18.21 -11.75
C ARG A 85 -8.33 17.99 -12.65
N ARG A 86 -8.97 16.82 -12.60
CA ARG A 86 -10.19 16.52 -13.38
C ARG A 86 -11.43 17.23 -12.87
N ALA A 87 -11.54 17.44 -11.55
CA ALA A 87 -12.68 18.16 -10.96
C ALA A 87 -12.66 19.67 -11.24
N SER A 88 -11.51 20.21 -11.64
CA SER A 88 -11.31 21.62 -11.98
C SER A 88 -11.47 21.91 -13.49
N GLN A 89 -11.79 20.89 -14.30
CA GLN A 89 -12.17 20.99 -15.71
C GLN A 89 -13.69 21.07 -15.86
#